data_AF-A0A5Q3HHG0-F1
#
_entry.id   AF-A0A5Q3HHG0-F1
#
_cell.length_a   1.000
_cell.length_b   1.000
_cell.length_c   1.000
_cell.angle_alpha   90.00
_cell.angle_beta   90.00
_cell.angle_gamma   90.00
#
_symmetry.space_group_name_H-M   'P 1'
#
loop_
_entity.id
_entity.type
_entity.pdbx_description
1 polymer ?
#
loop_
_entity_poly.entity_id
_entity_poly.type
_entity_poly.pdbx_seq_one_letter_code
_entity_poly.pdbx_strand_id
1 'polypeptide(L)'
;MTAFIALLKWVKSQGVQPVLLMTPYHQNVWLVEASPNVKAMIPTEKIVREIGLDLGVAVIGSYRPDVVNCRSGEFYDFMHATASCLAKMTATPAN
;
A
#
# COMPACT_ATOMS: atom_id res chain seq x y z
N MET A 1 12.61 7.01 -8.24
CA MET A 1 11.15 7.10 -8.47
C MET A 1 10.74 6.95 -9.93
N THR A 2 11.61 7.28 -10.89
CA THR A 2 11.28 7.34 -12.33
C THR A 2 10.81 6.03 -12.96
N ALA A 3 11.39 4.89 -12.56
CA ALA A 3 11.03 3.58 -13.15
C ALA A 3 9.58 3.16 -12.82
N PHE A 4 9.13 3.37 -11.59
CA PHE A 4 7.77 2.98 -11.18
C PHE A 4 6.69 3.80 -11.89
N ILE A 5 6.90 5.12 -11.99
CA ILE A 5 5.99 6.02 -12.71
C ILE A 5 5.96 5.67 -14.21
N ALA A 6 7.12 5.37 -14.82
CA ALA A 6 7.20 4.95 -16.21
C ALA A 6 6.42 3.65 -16.46
N LEU A 7 6.53 2.68 -15.54
CA LEU A 7 5.75 1.44 -15.59
C LEU A 7 4.24 1.72 -15.54
N LEU A 8 3.77 2.55 -14.60
CA LEU A 8 2.33 2.86 -14.50
C LEU A 8 1.79 3.56 -15.75
N LYS A 9 2.57 4.50 -16.31
CA LYS A 9 2.21 5.16 -17.57
C LYS A 9 2.14 4.17 -18.73
N TRP A 10 3.10 3.24 -18.80
CA TRP A 10 3.10 2.21 -19.83
C TRP A 10 1.91 1.24 -19.67
N VAL A 11 1.61 0.76 -18.46
CA VAL A 11 0.44 -0.10 -18.20
C VAL A 11 -0.85 0.60 -18.64
N LYS A 12 -1.01 1.88 -18.31
CA LYS A 12 -2.16 2.69 -18.76
C LYS A 12 -2.22 2.82 -20.28
N SER A 13 -1.08 2.99 -20.96
CA SER A 13 -1.05 3.09 -22.43
C SER A 13 -1.42 1.78 -23.12
N GLN A 14 -1.36 0.63 -22.42
CA GLN A 14 -1.88 -0.65 -22.91
C GLN A 14 -3.41 -0.79 -22.75
N GLY A 15 -4.11 0.26 -22.30
CA GLY A 15 -5.56 0.23 -22.07
C GLY A 15 -5.98 -0.44 -20.76
N VAL A 16 -5.02 -0.71 -19.85
CA VAL A 16 -5.28 -1.29 -18.53
C VAL A 16 -5.52 -0.18 -17.51
N GLN A 17 -6.49 -0.38 -16.61
CA GLN A 17 -6.68 0.47 -15.44
C GLN A 17 -5.94 -0.14 -14.23
N PRO A 18 -4.72 0.30 -13.90
CA PRO A 18 -4.02 -0.22 -12.75
C PRO A 18 -4.67 0.23 -11.45
N VAL A 19 -4.47 -0.57 -10.41
CA VAL A 19 -4.79 -0.27 -9.01
C VAL A 19 -3.54 -0.52 -8.19
N LEU A 20 -3.12 0.45 -7.39
CA LEU A 20 -2.02 0.29 -6.44
C LEU A 20 -2.56 -0.25 -5.13
N LEU A 21 -2.14 -1.45 -4.76
CA LEU A 21 -2.47 -2.08 -3.49
C LEU A 21 -1.32 -1.90 -2.51
N MET A 22 -1.57 -1.20 -1.39
CA MET A 22 -0.64 -1.10 -0.28
C MET A 22 -1.00 -2.15 0.77
N THR A 23 -0.21 -3.22 0.82
CA THR A 23 -0.35 -4.29 1.81
C THR A 23 0.26 -3.87 3.15
N PRO A 24 -0.42 -4.10 4.30
CA PRO A 24 0.10 -3.71 5.59
C PRO A 24 1.31 -4.56 5.97
N TYR A 25 2.13 -3.99 6.85
CA TYR A 25 3.14 -4.72 7.59
C TYR A 25 2.56 -5.19 8.93
N HIS A 26 3.10 -6.28 9.47
CA HIS A 26 2.67 -6.79 10.77
C HIS A 26 2.90 -5.74 11.87
N GLN A 27 2.06 -5.75 12.91
CA GLN A 27 2.03 -4.76 13.99
C GLN A 27 3.39 -4.63 14.70
N ASN A 28 4.17 -5.71 14.76
CA ASN A 28 5.50 -5.70 15.38
C ASN A 28 6.47 -4.71 14.71
N VAL A 29 6.33 -4.46 13.40
CA VAL A 29 7.17 -3.49 12.67
C VAL A 29 6.93 -2.06 13.18
N TRP A 30 5.74 -1.79 13.68
CA TRP A 30 5.29 -0.47 14.12
C TRP A 30 5.52 -0.19 15.61
N LEU A 31 6.05 -1.15 16.38
CA LEU A 31 6.25 -1.00 17.83
C LEU A 31 7.29 0.06 18.20
N VAL A 32 8.24 0.33 17.31
CA VAL A 32 9.30 1.33 17.52
C VAL A 32 9.17 2.40 16.45
N GLU A 33 8.52 3.51 16.78
CA GLU A 33 8.29 4.64 15.85
C GLU A 33 9.59 5.20 15.27
N ALA A 34 10.67 5.20 16.07
CA ALA A 34 11.96 5.69 15.64
C ALA A 34 12.73 4.72 14.71
N SER A 35 12.21 3.52 14.47
CA SER A 35 12.85 2.51 13.62
C SER A 35 13.02 3.01 12.18
N PRO A 36 14.09 2.59 11.47
CA PRO A 36 14.28 2.94 10.08
C PRO A 36 13.08 2.56 9.18
N ASN A 37 12.44 1.42 9.47
CA ASN A 37 11.29 0.93 8.72
C ASN A 37 10.10 1.90 8.84
N VAL A 38 9.72 2.28 10.06
CA VAL A 38 8.60 3.21 10.30
C VAL A 38 8.91 4.58 9.69
N LYS A 39 10.13 5.09 9.88
CA LYS A 39 10.58 6.35 9.29
C LYS A 39 10.53 6.37 7.77
N ALA A 40 10.75 5.23 7.11
CA ALA A 40 10.64 5.12 5.66
C ALA A 40 9.19 4.95 5.19
N MET A 41 8.42 4.06 5.83
CA MET A 41 7.07 3.72 5.37
C MET A 41 6.09 4.91 5.41
N ILE A 42 6.17 5.78 6.43
CA ILE A 42 5.27 6.94 6.55
C ILE A 42 5.37 7.86 5.32
N PRO A 43 6.54 8.41 4.95
CA PRO A 43 6.66 9.22 3.74
C PRO A 43 6.46 8.42 2.47
N THR A 44 6.85 7.13 2.41
CA THR A 44 6.60 6.30 1.23
C THR A 44 5.11 6.12 0.95
N GLU A 45 4.27 5.90 1.96
CA GLU A 45 2.82 5.81 1.77
C GLU A 45 2.25 7.12 1.20
N LYS A 46 2.71 8.28 1.70
CA LYS A 46 2.33 9.58 1.16
C LYS A 46 2.69 9.71 -0.32
N ILE A 47 3.92 9.34 -0.68
CA ILE A 47 4.41 9.37 -2.07
C ILE A 47 3.56 8.46 -2.98
N VAL A 48 3.20 7.25 -2.54
CA VAL A 48 2.36 6.33 -3.32
C VAL A 48 0.98 6.94 -3.57
N ARG A 49 0.39 7.58 -2.55
CA ARG A 49 -0.90 8.28 -2.69
C ARG A 49 -0.81 9.47 -3.65
N GLU A 50 0.25 10.26 -3.57
CA GLU A 50 0.52 11.38 -4.50
C GLU A 50 0.66 10.87 -5.94
N ILE A 51 1.43 9.81 -6.17
CA ILE A 51 1.54 9.17 -7.51
C ILE A 51 0.16 8.71 -8.02
N GLY A 52 -0.65 8.13 -7.14
CA GLY A 52 -2.01 7.71 -7.46
C GLY A 52 -2.89 8.87 -7.93
N LEU A 53 -2.88 9.97 -7.17
CA LEU A 53 -3.62 11.20 -7.51
C LEU A 53 -3.13 11.78 -8.85
N ASP A 54 -1.82 11.97 -9.00
CA ASP A 54 -1.21 12.60 -10.18
C ASP A 54 -1.48 11.82 -11.47
N LEU A 55 -1.52 10.48 -11.38
CA LEU A 55 -1.73 9.62 -12.55
C LEU A 55 -3.17 9.17 -12.72
N GLY A 56 -4.10 9.55 -11.84
CA GLY A 56 -5.47 9.04 -11.83
C GLY A 56 -5.49 7.51 -11.72
N VAL A 57 -4.76 6.97 -10.76
CA VAL A 57 -4.65 5.54 -10.44
C VAL A 57 -5.21 5.31 -9.04
N ALA A 58 -6.14 4.38 -8.89
CA ALA A 58 -6.72 4.08 -7.59
C ALA A 58 -5.66 3.50 -6.65
N VAL A 59 -5.66 3.96 -5.39
CA VAL A 59 -4.76 3.47 -4.34
C VAL A 59 -5.60 2.90 -3.21
N ILE A 60 -5.40 1.63 -2.90
CA ILE A 60 -6.14 0.88 -1.87
C ILE A 60 -5.17 0.46 -0.77
N GLY A 61 -5.66 0.47 0.47
CA GLY A 61 -4.94 -0.06 1.62
C GLY A 61 -4.03 0.98 2.31
N SER A 62 -3.11 0.47 3.10
CA SER A 62 -2.13 1.22 3.89
C SER A 62 -1.03 0.27 4.35
N TYR A 63 0.18 0.79 4.57
CA TYR A 63 1.23 -0.01 5.23
C TYR A 63 0.92 -0.25 6.71
N ARG A 64 0.00 0.54 7.30
CA ARG A 64 -0.45 0.41 8.68
C ARG A 64 -1.58 -0.63 8.81
N PRO A 65 -1.37 -1.71 9.58
CA PRO A 65 -2.39 -2.77 9.74
C PRO A 65 -3.64 -2.31 10.48
N ASP A 66 -3.53 -1.32 11.37
CA ASP A 66 -4.62 -0.70 12.11
C ASP A 66 -5.58 0.10 11.21
N VAL A 67 -5.08 0.69 10.13
CA VAL A 67 -5.90 1.43 9.15
C VAL A 67 -6.79 0.49 8.33
N VAL A 68 -6.30 -0.72 8.04
CA VAL A 68 -7.01 -1.72 7.23
C VAL A 68 -7.63 -2.85 8.07
N ASN A 69 -7.65 -2.69 9.40
CA ASN A 69 -8.24 -3.64 10.35
C ASN A 69 -7.66 -5.08 10.25
N CYS A 70 -6.37 -5.21 9.94
CA CYS A 70 -5.68 -6.50 9.97
C CYS A 70 -5.19 -6.83 11.38
N ARG A 71 -5.34 -8.10 11.79
CA ARG A 71 -4.94 -8.62 13.11
C ARG A 71 -3.57 -9.28 13.02
N SER A 72 -2.86 -9.38 14.14
CA SER A 72 -1.49 -9.95 14.19
C SER A 72 -1.40 -11.38 13.67
N GLY A 73 -2.44 -12.21 13.90
CA GLY A 73 -2.50 -13.57 13.38
C GLY A 73 -2.76 -13.70 11.87
N GLU A 74 -2.89 -12.59 11.14
CA GLU A 74 -3.21 -12.58 9.72
C GLU A 74 -1.99 -12.28 8.83
N PHE A 75 -0.80 -12.65 9.28
CA PHE A 75 0.46 -12.46 8.56
C PHE A 75 1.30 -13.74 8.59
N TYR A 76 2.02 -14.01 7.50
CA TYR A 76 3.01 -15.10 7.44
C TYR A 76 4.32 -14.72 8.11
N ASP A 77 4.68 -13.43 8.05
CA ASP A 77 5.86 -12.85 8.66
C ASP A 77 5.63 -11.35 8.94
N PHE A 78 6.70 -10.56 9.05
CA PHE A 78 6.59 -9.14 9.36
C PHE A 78 6.03 -8.27 8.21
N MET A 79 5.92 -8.78 6.98
CA MET A 79 5.54 -8.00 5.79
C MET A 79 4.47 -8.64 4.91
N HIS A 80 4.27 -9.95 4.98
CA HIS A 80 3.35 -10.66 4.11
C HIS A 80 2.01 -10.94 4.80
N ALA A 81 0.99 -10.15 4.45
CA ALA A 81 -0.39 -10.37 4.87
C ALA A 81 -0.99 -11.63 4.24
N THR A 82 -1.82 -12.33 5.01
CA THR A 82 -2.64 -13.47 4.54
C THR A 82 -3.85 -12.99 3.73
N ALA A 83 -4.49 -13.92 3.02
CA ALA A 83 -5.71 -13.63 2.27
C ALA A 83 -6.84 -13.06 3.13
N SER A 84 -6.95 -13.45 4.41
CA SER A 84 -8.00 -12.92 5.30
C SER A 84 -7.79 -11.43 5.63
N CYS A 85 -6.54 -10.98 5.75
CA CYS A 85 -6.22 -9.57 5.88
C CYS A 85 -6.49 -8.82 4.57
N LEU A 86 -6.01 -9.34 3.42
CA LEU A 86 -6.19 -8.67 2.13
C LEU A 86 -7.65 -8.57 1.70
N ALA A 87 -8.50 -9.53 2.07
CA ALA A 87 -9.94 -9.50 1.79
C ALA A 87 -10.66 -8.29 2.42
N LYS A 88 -10.06 -7.62 3.41
CA LYS A 88 -10.60 -6.41 4.05
C LYS A 88 -10.39 -5.15 3.22
N MET A 89 -9.52 -5.23 2.22
CA MET A 89 -9.20 -4.10 1.34
C MET A 89 -10.25 -4.01 0.23
N THR A 90 -11.27 -3.19 0.46
CA THR A 90 -12.21 -2.84 -0.61
C THR A 90 -11.65 -1.70 -1.45
N ALA A 91 -11.87 -1.74 -2.76
CA ALA A 91 -11.64 -0.58 -3.61
C ALA A 91 -12.55 0.56 -3.15
N THR A 92 -12.00 1.57 -2.48
CA THR A 92 -12.69 2.85 -2.37
C THR A 92 -12.78 3.39 -3.79
N PRO A 93 -13.98 3.67 -4.33
CA PRO A 93 -14.08 4.33 -5.63
C PRO A 93 -13.32 5.66 -5.56
N ALA A 94 -12.59 5.99 -6.61
CA ALA A 94 -12.10 7.35 -6.79
C ALA A 94 -13.35 8.24 -6.93
N ASN A 95 -13.62 9.06 -5.92
CA ASN A 95 -14.58 10.15 -6.02
C ASN A 95 -14.02 11.26 -6.90
#